data_AF-A0A4D4LHL6-F1
#
_entry.id   AF-A0A4D4LHL6-F1
#
_cell.length_a   1.000
_cell.length_b   1.000
_cell.length_c   1.000
_cell.angle_alpha   90.00
_cell.angle_beta   90.00
_cell.angle_gamma   90.00
#
_symmetry.space_group_name_H-M   'P 1'
#
loop_
_entity.id
_entity.type
_entity.pdbx_description
1 polymer ?
#
loop_
_entity_poly.entity_id
_entity_poly.type
_entity_poly.pdbx_seq_one_letter_code
_entity_poly.pdbx_strand_id
1 'polypeptide(L)'
;MKGDLFSSDHMVEPAVAPGMTVQNAKSIKYAVNGDMLARQGAMIAYRGNLQFERKGQGVGGMLKRAVTGEGLPLMTVRGQGEAWFAHEAQNCFVVGIEPGDVFTVNGRNVLCFDSTLTYEIKTVKGAGISGGGLFNSVFTGHGKLGLICEGNPW
;
A
#
# COMPACT_ATOMS: atom_id res chain seq x y z
N MET A 1 25.91 3.60 -19.11
CA MET A 1 25.74 4.51 -17.94
C MET A 1 26.28 3.75 -16.74
N LYS A 2 27.31 4.27 -16.04
CA LYS A 2 27.88 3.65 -14.83
C LYS A 2 27.64 4.61 -13.67
N GLY A 3 27.00 4.12 -12.61
CA GLY A 3 26.67 4.83 -11.39
C GLY A 3 26.17 3.80 -10.38
N ASP A 4 26.25 4.14 -9.09
CA ASP A 4 25.93 3.23 -7.99
C ASP A 4 24.53 2.60 -8.15
N LEU A 5 23.57 3.37 -8.69
CA LEU A 5 22.21 2.92 -9.05
C LEU A 5 22.15 1.67 -9.96
N PHE A 6 23.21 1.37 -10.72
CA PHE A 6 23.28 0.22 -11.62
C PHE A 6 24.15 -0.92 -11.06
N SER A 7 24.52 -0.86 -9.78
CA SER A 7 25.14 -1.98 -9.08
C SER A 7 24.15 -3.15 -8.99
N SER A 8 24.66 -4.38 -8.86
CA SER A 8 23.84 -5.59 -8.70
C SER A 8 22.81 -5.44 -7.58
N ASP A 9 23.14 -4.69 -6.53
CA ASP A 9 22.35 -4.53 -5.32
C ASP A 9 21.10 -3.63 -5.54
N HIS A 10 21.05 -2.92 -6.67
CA HIS A 10 19.95 -2.05 -7.07
C HIS A 10 19.25 -2.52 -8.35
N MET A 11 19.68 -3.65 -8.92
CA MET A 11 19.06 -4.23 -10.10
C MET A 11 17.71 -4.85 -9.76
N VAL A 12 16.71 -4.51 -10.57
CA VAL A 12 15.34 -5.01 -10.44
C VAL A 12 15.21 -6.34 -11.18
N GLU A 13 15.03 -7.43 -10.43
CA GLU A 13 14.71 -8.72 -11.02
C GLU A 13 13.21 -8.83 -11.36
N PRO A 14 12.83 -9.46 -12.49
CA PRO A 14 11.44 -9.82 -12.75
C PRO A 14 10.86 -10.70 -11.65
N ALA A 15 9.61 -10.45 -11.28
CA ALA A 15 8.89 -11.30 -10.36
C ALA A 15 8.64 -12.70 -10.96
N VAL A 16 8.83 -13.72 -10.14
CA VAL A 16 8.62 -15.13 -10.49
C VAL A 16 7.15 -15.54 -10.31
N ALA A 17 6.39 -14.79 -9.51
CA ALA A 17 4.96 -15.00 -9.27
C ALA A 17 4.26 -13.66 -8.94
N PRO A 18 2.92 -13.56 -9.14
CA PRO A 18 2.14 -12.42 -8.69
C PRO A 18 2.24 -12.17 -7.18
N GLY A 19 2.04 -10.92 -6.79
CA GLY A 19 1.93 -10.51 -5.39
C GLY A 19 3.10 -9.65 -4.92
N MET A 20 3.16 -9.53 -3.59
CA MET A 20 3.94 -8.49 -2.91
C MET A 20 5.28 -9.00 -2.38
N THR A 21 6.34 -8.21 -2.55
CA THR A 21 7.69 -8.47 -2.02
C THR A 21 8.37 -7.17 -1.61
N VAL A 22 9.08 -7.18 -0.48
CA VAL A 22 9.96 -6.06 -0.09
C VAL A 22 11.15 -6.03 -1.06
N GLN A 23 11.26 -4.96 -1.85
CA GLN A 23 12.35 -4.80 -2.82
C GLN A 23 13.64 -4.37 -2.13
N ASN A 24 13.51 -3.47 -1.15
CA ASN A 24 14.55 -3.08 -0.22
C ASN A 24 13.88 -2.50 1.03
N ALA A 25 14.66 -2.07 2.02
CA ALA A 25 14.14 -1.50 3.26
C ALA A 25 13.13 -0.36 3.06
N LYS A 26 13.12 0.35 1.93
CA LYS A 26 12.33 1.56 1.68
C LYS A 26 11.31 1.43 0.54
N SER A 27 11.17 0.24 -0.06
CA SER A 27 10.23 0.05 -1.16
C SER A 27 9.68 -1.37 -1.26
N ILE A 28 8.46 -1.46 -1.75
CA ILE A 28 7.76 -2.71 -2.06
C ILE A 28 7.59 -2.82 -3.57
N LYS A 29 7.92 -3.98 -4.12
CA LYS A 29 7.55 -4.41 -5.48
C LYS A 29 6.27 -5.21 -5.40
N TYR A 30 5.34 -4.94 -6.32
CA TYR A 30 4.12 -5.71 -6.50
C TYR A 30 4.02 -6.19 -7.94
N ALA A 31 3.97 -7.51 -8.13
CA ALA A 31 3.67 -8.13 -9.40
C ALA A 31 2.15 -8.23 -9.57
N VAL A 32 1.59 -7.31 -10.34
CA VAL A 32 0.15 -7.12 -10.53
C VAL A 32 -0.36 -8.10 -11.59
N ASN A 33 -1.42 -8.83 -11.24
CA ASN A 33 -2.19 -9.65 -12.16
C ASN A 33 -3.67 -9.58 -11.74
N GLY A 34 -4.40 -8.60 -12.28
CA GLY A 34 -5.72 -8.20 -11.81
C GLY A 34 -5.65 -6.87 -11.06
N ASP A 35 -6.30 -6.80 -9.88
CA ASP A 35 -6.47 -5.56 -9.13
C ASP A 35 -5.68 -5.59 -7.81
N MET A 36 -5.13 -4.43 -7.42
CA MET A 36 -4.58 -4.20 -6.09
C MET A 36 -4.82 -2.75 -5.65
N LEU A 37 -4.67 -2.45 -4.35
CA LEU A 37 -4.82 -1.10 -3.83
C LEU A 37 -3.50 -0.57 -3.26
N ALA A 38 -3.15 0.66 -3.58
CA ALA A 38 -1.95 1.33 -3.08
C ALA A 38 -2.27 2.72 -2.56
N ARG A 39 -1.39 3.24 -1.69
CA ARG A 39 -1.43 4.62 -1.23
C ARG A 39 -1.23 5.57 -2.41
N GLN A 40 -2.08 6.59 -2.50
CA GLN A 40 -1.98 7.60 -3.55
C GLN A 40 -0.62 8.32 -3.47
N GLY A 41 0.01 8.50 -4.64
CA GLY A 41 1.30 9.17 -4.74
C GLY A 41 2.51 8.34 -4.27
N ALA A 42 2.30 7.09 -3.85
CA ALA A 42 3.40 6.23 -3.42
C ALA A 42 4.08 5.45 -4.58
N MET A 43 3.50 5.46 -5.78
CA MET A 43 4.10 4.78 -6.95
C MET A 43 5.38 5.49 -7.38
N ILE A 44 6.47 4.74 -7.50
CA ILE A 44 7.77 5.28 -7.96
C ILE A 44 8.10 4.88 -9.40
N ALA A 45 7.68 3.69 -9.83
CA ALA A 45 7.91 3.18 -11.18
C ALA A 45 6.91 2.05 -11.48
N TYR A 46 6.71 1.76 -12.76
CA TYR A 46 5.96 0.57 -13.19
C TYR A 46 6.43 0.10 -14.58
N ARG A 47 6.14 -1.16 -14.90
CA ARG A 47 6.30 -1.72 -16.25
C ARG A 47 5.17 -2.71 -16.56
N GLY A 48 4.87 -2.87 -17.83
CA GLY A 48 3.73 -3.67 -18.29
C GLY A 48 2.48 -2.83 -18.54
N ASN A 49 1.34 -3.50 -18.69
CA ASN A 49 0.07 -2.85 -18.99
C ASN A 49 -0.70 -2.61 -17.69
N LEU A 50 -0.42 -1.49 -17.02
CA LEU A 50 -1.04 -1.10 -15.76
C LEU A 50 -1.81 0.22 -15.87
N GLN A 51 -3.00 0.23 -15.28
CA GLN A 51 -3.86 1.41 -15.16
C GLN A 51 -3.99 1.80 -13.68
N PHE A 52 -3.99 3.09 -13.42
CA PHE A 52 -4.04 3.66 -12.07
C PHE A 52 -5.28 4.53 -11.94
N GLU A 53 -6.20 4.14 -11.07
CA GLU A 53 -7.47 4.83 -10.86
C GLU A 53 -7.55 5.37 -9.44
N ARG A 54 -7.80 6.67 -9.27
CA ARG A 54 -8.13 7.21 -7.96
C ARG A 54 -9.56 6.83 -7.61
N LYS A 55 -9.74 6.18 -6.44
CA LYS A 55 -11.06 6.02 -5.82
C LYS A 55 -11.64 7.42 -5.55
N GLY A 56 -12.56 7.89 -6.41
CA GLY A 56 -13.21 9.20 -6.27
C GLY A 56 -13.52 9.97 -7.56
N GLN A 57 -13.03 9.54 -8.73
CA GLN A 57 -13.25 10.26 -10.01
C GLN A 57 -14.52 9.87 -10.79
N GLY A 58 -15.45 9.11 -10.20
CA GLY A 58 -16.77 8.83 -10.80
C GLY A 58 -17.80 9.93 -10.49
N VAL A 59 -18.69 10.21 -11.45
CA VAL A 59 -19.74 11.26 -11.44
C VAL A 59 -20.75 11.17 -10.27
N GLY A 60 -20.70 10.15 -9.42
CA GLY A 60 -21.52 10.04 -8.20
C GLY A 60 -20.75 9.87 -6.89
N GLY A 61 -19.40 9.84 -6.92
CA GLY A 61 -18.57 9.41 -5.79
C GLY A 61 -17.83 10.51 -5.04
N MET A 62 -17.80 11.73 -5.58
CA MET A 62 -16.97 12.83 -5.07
C MET A 62 -17.49 13.43 -3.75
N LEU A 63 -18.78 13.25 -3.43
CA LEU A 63 -19.40 13.93 -2.28
C LEU A 63 -19.18 13.24 -0.92
N LYS A 64 -18.80 11.95 -0.88
CA LYS A 64 -18.66 11.22 0.39
C LYS A 64 -17.23 11.11 0.93
N ARG A 65 -16.18 11.34 0.13
CA ARG A 65 -14.79 11.02 0.54
C ARG A 65 -13.81 12.18 0.55
N ALA A 66 -14.06 13.24 -0.23
CA ALA A 66 -13.28 14.48 -0.09
C ALA A 66 -13.50 15.16 1.28
N VAL A 67 -14.51 14.72 2.05
CA VAL A 67 -14.97 15.34 3.29
C VAL A 67 -14.66 14.51 4.54
N THR A 68 -14.27 13.24 4.44
CA THR A 68 -14.18 12.36 5.63
C THR A 68 -12.85 12.39 6.39
N GLY A 69 -11.78 12.97 5.83
CA GLY A 69 -10.49 13.08 6.53
C GLY A 69 -9.89 11.73 6.96
N GLU A 70 -10.36 10.64 6.34
CA GLU A 70 -10.25 9.23 6.77
C GLU A 70 -8.83 8.64 6.84
N GLY A 71 -7.77 9.42 6.59
CA GLY A 71 -6.39 9.02 6.85
C GLY A 71 -5.81 7.90 5.96
N LEU A 72 -6.54 7.40 4.97
CA LEU A 72 -6.09 6.35 4.04
C LEU A 72 -6.40 6.71 2.56
N PRO A 73 -5.56 7.54 1.91
CA PRO A 73 -5.75 7.91 0.51
C PRO A 73 -5.33 6.77 -0.43
N LEU A 74 -6.28 6.11 -1.10
CA LEU A 74 -6.02 4.93 -1.96
C LEU A 74 -6.23 5.18 -3.45
N MET A 75 -5.42 4.50 -4.26
CA MET A 75 -5.62 4.28 -5.69
C MET A 75 -5.73 2.78 -5.97
N THR A 76 -6.52 2.42 -6.97
CA THR A 76 -6.58 1.07 -7.53
C THR A 76 -5.56 0.97 -8.65
N VAL A 77 -4.77 -0.10 -8.66
CA VAL A 77 -3.87 -0.46 -9.74
C VAL A 77 -4.41 -1.73 -10.40
N ARG A 78 -4.64 -1.68 -11.71
CA ARG A 78 -5.25 -2.77 -12.49
C ARG A 78 -4.39 -3.19 -13.66
N GLY A 79 -4.40 -4.46 -14.00
CA GLY A 79 -3.83 -4.99 -15.23
C GLY A 79 -2.78 -6.07 -14.98
N GLN A 80 -1.75 -6.09 -15.83
CA GLN A 80 -0.68 -7.09 -15.76
C GLN A 80 0.69 -6.43 -15.92
N GLY A 81 1.54 -6.56 -14.91
CA GLY A 81 2.85 -5.90 -14.88
C GLY A 81 3.45 -5.86 -13.49
N GLU A 82 4.42 -4.98 -13.28
CA GLU A 82 5.02 -4.74 -11.97
C GLU A 82 4.98 -3.26 -11.65
N ALA A 83 4.71 -2.96 -10.37
CA ALA A 83 4.75 -1.62 -9.83
C ALA A 83 5.60 -1.59 -8.56
N TRP A 84 6.31 -0.49 -8.36
CA TRP A 84 7.10 -0.23 -7.16
C TRP A 84 6.46 0.91 -6.36
N PHE A 85 6.46 0.76 -5.05
CA PHE A 85 5.88 1.73 -4.11
C PHE A 85 6.88 2.09 -3.01
N ALA A 86 6.97 3.38 -2.67
CA ALA A 86 7.74 3.91 -1.56
C ALA A 86 7.05 5.16 -1.00
N HIS A 87 7.31 5.50 0.26
CA HIS A 87 6.74 6.69 0.89
C HIS A 87 7.70 7.29 1.92
N GLU A 88 8.06 8.57 1.75
CA GLU A 88 8.72 9.42 2.75
C GLU A 88 9.92 8.78 3.49
N ALA A 89 10.74 7.99 2.79
CA ALA A 89 11.88 7.27 3.37
C ALA A 89 11.53 6.34 4.55
N GLN A 90 10.27 5.95 4.69
CA GLN A 90 9.81 5.03 5.73
C GLN A 90 10.23 3.59 5.43
N ASN A 91 10.47 2.80 6.49
CA ASN A 91 10.77 1.39 6.37
C ASN A 91 9.55 0.60 5.90
N CYS A 92 9.74 -0.33 4.97
CA CYS A 92 8.69 -1.13 4.37
C CYS A 92 8.65 -2.54 4.95
N PHE A 93 7.44 -3.04 5.17
CA PHE A 93 7.19 -4.36 5.72
C PHE A 93 6.00 -5.02 5.03
N VAL A 94 5.93 -6.36 5.06
CA VAL A 94 4.81 -7.12 4.49
C VAL A 94 4.26 -8.05 5.56
N VAL A 95 2.95 -7.98 5.76
CA VAL A 95 2.19 -8.84 6.68
C VAL A 95 1.25 -9.70 5.87
N GLY A 96 1.22 -11.01 6.14
CA GLY A 96 0.18 -11.91 5.64
C GLY A 96 -1.01 -11.91 6.59
N ILE A 97 -2.22 -11.88 6.04
CA ILE A 97 -3.48 -12.02 6.78
C ILE A 97 -4.10 -13.33 6.30
N GLU A 98 -4.37 -14.23 7.24
CA GLU A 98 -4.99 -15.52 6.98
C GLU A 98 -6.52 -15.46 7.20
N PRO A 99 -7.30 -16.39 6.62
CA PRO A 99 -8.75 -16.41 6.81
C PRO A 99 -9.13 -16.49 8.29
N GLY A 100 -9.92 -15.52 8.76
CA GLY A 100 -10.36 -15.41 10.16
C GLY A 100 -9.53 -14.44 11.01
N ASP A 101 -8.34 -14.03 10.54
CA ASP A 101 -7.54 -13.03 11.21
C ASP A 101 -8.10 -11.62 11.01
N VAL A 102 -7.84 -10.78 12.01
CA VAL A 102 -8.17 -9.35 11.98
C VAL A 102 -6.92 -8.55 12.30
N PHE A 103 -6.49 -7.71 11.36
CA PHE A 103 -5.32 -6.85 11.54
C PHE A 103 -5.73 -5.38 11.58
N THR A 104 -5.42 -4.69 12.68
CA THR A 104 -5.72 -3.26 12.83
C THR A 104 -4.43 -2.46 12.77
N VAL A 105 -4.41 -1.41 11.94
CA VAL A 105 -3.25 -0.54 11.77
C VAL A 105 -3.68 0.90 11.54
N ASN A 106 -2.83 1.87 11.86
CA ASN A 106 -3.11 3.25 11.50
C ASN A 106 -3.13 3.43 9.97
N GLY A 107 -4.13 4.14 9.44
CA GLY A 107 -4.25 4.32 7.98
C GLY A 107 -3.00 4.97 7.34
N ARG A 108 -2.29 5.81 8.10
CA ARG A 108 -1.06 6.46 7.61
C ARG A 108 0.06 5.45 7.32
N ASN A 109 0.03 4.27 7.93
CA ASN A 109 1.08 3.26 7.84
C ASN A 109 0.78 2.20 6.76
N VAL A 110 -0.30 2.33 6.00
CA VAL A 110 -0.62 1.43 4.89
C VAL A 110 0.02 1.95 3.59
N LEU A 111 0.75 1.08 2.89
CA LEU A 111 1.38 1.37 1.60
C LEU A 111 0.65 0.74 0.43
N CYS A 112 0.38 -0.57 0.49
CA CYS A 112 -0.29 -1.32 -0.58
C CYS A 112 -0.88 -2.62 -0.06
N PHE A 113 -1.89 -3.19 -0.73
CA PHE A 113 -2.50 -4.46 -0.31
C PHE A 113 -3.23 -5.18 -1.44
N ASP A 114 -3.36 -6.50 -1.26
CA ASP A 114 -4.11 -7.37 -2.17
C ASP A 114 -5.60 -7.00 -2.19
N SER A 115 -6.22 -7.02 -3.38
CA SER A 115 -7.66 -6.72 -3.53
C SER A 115 -8.59 -7.74 -2.85
N THR A 116 -8.06 -8.89 -2.45
CA THR A 116 -8.75 -9.93 -1.67
C THR A 116 -8.93 -9.55 -0.20
N LEU A 117 -8.23 -8.52 0.29
CA LEU A 117 -8.42 -7.99 1.63
C LEU A 117 -9.57 -6.97 1.65
N THR A 118 -10.43 -7.13 2.64
CA THR A 118 -11.45 -6.13 2.98
C THR A 118 -10.87 -5.17 4.02
N TYR A 119 -11.27 -3.89 3.95
CA TYR A 119 -10.86 -2.90 4.94
C TYR A 119 -12.03 -2.03 5.41
N GLU A 120 -12.03 -1.70 6.70
CA GLU A 120 -12.98 -0.79 7.34
C GLU A 120 -12.20 0.31 8.09
N ILE A 121 -12.61 1.57 7.94
CA ILE A 121 -11.98 2.69 8.65
C ILE A 121 -12.75 2.96 9.95
N LYS A 122 -12.06 2.93 11.09
CA LYS A 122 -12.62 3.15 12.42
C LYS A 122 -11.94 4.32 13.11
N THR A 123 -12.71 5.16 13.77
CA THR A 123 -12.18 6.20 14.65
C THR A 123 -11.56 5.60 15.90
N VAL A 124 -10.37 6.03 16.26
CA VAL A 124 -9.73 5.65 17.53
C VAL A 124 -10.45 6.37 18.67
N LYS A 125 -10.97 5.62 19.66
CA LYS A 125 -11.50 6.19 20.90
C LYS A 125 -10.34 6.52 21.83
N GLY A 126 -10.21 7.77 22.29
CA GLY A 126 -9.13 8.19 23.21
C GLY A 126 -8.16 9.19 22.58
N ALA A 127 -6.85 9.06 22.86
CA ALA A 127 -5.74 10.02 22.67
C ALA A 127 -5.60 10.76 21.32
N GLY A 128 -6.49 10.54 20.36
CA GLY A 128 -6.64 11.38 19.17
C GLY A 128 -5.34 11.58 18.40
N ILE A 129 -5.09 12.82 17.97
CA ILE A 129 -3.91 13.18 17.18
C ILE A 129 -2.61 12.94 17.98
N SER A 130 -2.60 13.12 19.29
CA SER A 130 -1.40 12.92 20.12
C SER A 130 -1.03 11.44 20.30
N GLY A 131 -1.98 10.52 20.10
CA GLY A 131 -1.76 9.06 20.15
C GLY A 131 -1.37 8.41 18.82
N GLY A 132 -1.04 9.20 17.79
CA GLY A 132 -0.66 8.66 16.48
C GLY A 132 -1.80 8.57 15.47
N GLY A 133 -2.94 9.23 15.69
CA GLY A 133 -3.96 9.48 14.65
C GLY A 133 -5.41 9.22 15.08
N LEU A 134 -6.33 9.77 14.30
CA LEU A 134 -7.78 9.68 14.56
C LEU A 134 -8.41 8.41 13.98
N PHE A 135 -7.76 7.75 13.01
CA PHE A 135 -8.34 6.67 12.24
C PHE A 135 -7.41 5.46 12.14
N ASN A 136 -7.96 4.29 12.44
CA ASN A 136 -7.36 3.00 12.13
C ASN A 136 -8.09 2.34 10.97
N SER A 137 -7.36 1.54 10.21
CA SER A 137 -7.88 0.64 9.19
C SER A 137 -7.85 -0.78 9.74
N VAL A 138 -9.00 -1.44 9.72
CA VAL A 138 -9.17 -2.83 10.12
C VAL A 138 -9.24 -3.68 8.86
N PHE A 139 -8.30 -4.60 8.70
CA PHE A 139 -8.19 -5.52 7.58
C PHE A 139 -8.63 -6.92 7.97
N THR A 140 -9.37 -7.57 7.07
CA THR A 140 -9.81 -8.96 7.16
C THR A 140 -9.77 -9.61 5.77
N GLY A 141 -9.93 -10.94 5.72
CA GLY A 141 -9.92 -11.71 4.48
C GLY A 141 -8.68 -12.58 4.41
N HIS A 142 -8.09 -12.72 3.21
CA HIS A 142 -6.83 -13.41 3.03
C HIS A 142 -5.97 -12.69 1.98
N GLY A 143 -4.69 -12.50 2.27
CA GLY A 143 -3.74 -11.84 1.36
C GLY A 143 -2.65 -11.08 2.10
N LYS A 144 -1.91 -10.25 1.38
CA LYS A 144 -0.78 -9.47 1.90
C LYS A 144 -1.11 -8.00 2.04
N LEU A 145 -0.60 -7.41 3.12
CA LEU A 145 -0.65 -5.99 3.45
C LEU A 145 0.78 -5.44 3.58
N GLY A 146 1.10 -4.46 2.75
CA GLY A 146 2.33 -3.69 2.76
C GLY A 146 2.20 -2.49 3.69
N LEU A 147 3.10 -2.41 4.66
CA LEU A 147 3.14 -1.40 5.69
C LEU A 147 4.39 -0.53 5.57
N ILE A 148 4.28 0.69 6.09
CA ILE A 148 5.36 1.67 6.20
C ILE A 148 5.42 2.23 7.61
N CYS A 149 6.61 2.43 8.18
CA CYS A 149 6.76 3.22 9.40
C CYS A 149 8.15 3.86 9.52
N GLU A 150 8.27 4.84 10.41
CA GLU A 150 9.57 5.31 10.89
C GLU A 150 10.11 4.35 11.95
N GLY A 151 11.42 4.11 11.93
CA GLY A 151 12.06 3.15 12.83
C GLY A 151 11.80 1.69 12.47
N ASN A 152 12.27 0.79 13.34
CA ASN A 152 12.04 -0.65 13.22
C ASN A 152 10.99 -1.04 14.27
N PRO A 153 9.81 -1.50 13.84
CA PRO A 153 8.71 -1.84 14.74
C PRO A 153 8.91 -3.19 15.46
N TRP A 154 9.95 -3.94 15.10
CA TRP A 154 10.36 -5.22 15.69
C TRP A 154 11.87 -5.39 15.64
#